data_AF-A0A7L2RK14-F1
#
_entry.id   AF-A0A7L2RK14-F1
#
_cell.length_a   1.000
_cell.length_b   1.000
_cell.length_c   1.000
_cell.angle_alpha   90.00
_cell.angle_beta   90.00
_cell.angle_gamma   90.00
#
_symmetry.space_group_name_H-M   'P 1'
#
loop_
_entity.id
_entity.type
_entity.pdbx_description
1 polymer ?
#
loop_
_entity_poly.entity_id
_entity_poly.type
_entity_poly.pdbx_seq_one_letter_code
_entity_poly.pdbx_strand_id
1 'polypeptide(L)'
;ADLFLTTSPNSKSIQFETWVNKDGNFSKAGKSKEMPSGAKVVGQSVFADFDGDGQSEHLLPVCEDETCQRSAIYLTKLGLDQVM
;
A
#
# COMPACT_ATOMS: atom_id res chain seq x y z
N ALA A 1 16.06 -0.52 9.13
CA ALA A 1 14.93 0.20 8.51
C ALA A 1 14.37 -0.67 7.41
N ASP A 2 13.06 -0.79 7.36
CA ASP A 2 12.34 -1.59 6.37
C ASP A 2 12.14 -0.79 5.07
N LEU A 3 11.78 -1.48 3.99
CA LEU A 3 11.46 -0.87 2.70
C LEU A 3 10.00 -1.11 2.34
N PHE A 4 9.37 -0.06 1.82
CA PHE A 4 8.04 -0.11 1.24
C PHE A 4 8.14 0.26 -0.24
N LEU A 5 7.71 -0.65 -1.11
CA LEU A 5 7.88 -0.50 -2.54
C LEU A 5 6.52 -0.48 -3.23
N THR A 6 6.37 0.45 -4.18
CA THR A 6 5.30 0.41 -5.18
C THR A 6 5.90 -0.21 -6.45
N THR A 7 5.36 -1.34 -6.88
CA THR A 7 5.86 -2.11 -8.02
C THR A 7 4.78 -2.24 -9.09
N SER A 8 5.20 -2.49 -10.34
CA SER A 8 4.30 -2.69 -11.48
C SER A 8 4.69 -3.99 -12.17
N PRO A 9 4.23 -5.17 -11.70
CA PRO A 9 4.65 -6.46 -12.26
C PRO A 9 4.25 -6.65 -13.73
N ASN A 10 3.27 -5.88 -14.21
CA ASN A 10 3.01 -5.67 -15.63
C ASN A 10 2.60 -4.20 -15.84
N SER A 11 2.44 -3.77 -17.09
CA SER A 11 2.10 -2.38 -17.45
C SER A 11 0.71 -1.91 -17.00
N LYS A 12 -0.11 -2.78 -16.40
CA LYS A 12 -1.51 -2.51 -16.06
C LYS A 12 -1.85 -2.70 -14.58
N SER A 13 -0.98 -3.34 -13.79
CA SER A 13 -1.23 -3.63 -12.38
C SER A 13 -0.18 -3.00 -11.50
N ILE A 14 -0.62 -2.26 -10.49
CA ILE A 14 0.22 -1.74 -9.41
C ILE A 14 0.10 -2.67 -8.20
N GLN A 15 1.21 -2.93 -7.53
CA GLN A 15 1.29 -3.68 -6.30
C GLN A 15 2.13 -2.93 -5.25
N PHE A 16 1.86 -3.23 -3.99
CA PHE A 16 2.56 -2.66 -2.85
C PHE A 16 3.20 -3.77 -2.04
N GLU A 17 4.47 -3.60 -1.70
CA GLU A 17 5.27 -4.61 -1.04
C GLU A 17 5.95 -4.04 0.20
N THR A 18 5.99 -4.83 1.25
CA THR A 18 6.81 -4.56 2.44
C THR A 18 7.98 -5.51 2.48
N TRP A 19 9.16 -4.99 2.74
CA TRP A 19 10.41 -5.74 2.84
C TRP A 19 11.06 -5.45 4.19
N VAL A 20 11.11 -6.47 5.04
CA VAL A 20 11.64 -6.37 6.40
C VAL A 20 13.15 -6.58 6.38
N ASN A 21 13.86 -5.65 7.00
CA ASN A 21 15.30 -5.68 7.15
C ASN A 21 15.71 -6.49 8.38
N LYS A 22 16.48 -7.55 8.15
CA LYS A 22 17.10 -8.38 9.18
C LYS A 22 18.61 -8.35 8.96
N ASP A 23 19.31 -7.59 9.79
CA ASP A 23 20.77 -7.44 9.77
C ASP A 23 21.33 -7.04 8.39
N GLY A 24 20.64 -6.15 7.69
CA GLY A 24 21.01 -5.66 6.36
C GLY A 24 20.49 -6.52 5.21
N ASN A 25 19.85 -7.67 5.49
CA ASN A 25 19.21 -8.50 4.48
C ASN A 25 17.70 -8.25 4.46
N PHE A 26 17.10 -8.16 3.26
CA PHE A 26 15.69 -7.84 3.09
C PHE A 26 14.89 -9.07 2.70
N SER A 27 13.79 -9.30 3.41
CA SER A 27 12.83 -10.36 3.11
C SER A 27 11.43 -9.80 2.94
N LYS A 28 10.74 -10.21 1.88
CA LYS A 28 9.37 -9.76 1.61
C LYS A 28 8.44 -10.23 2.73
N ALA A 29 7.73 -9.29 3.34
CA ALA A 29 6.76 -9.57 4.38
C ALA A 29 5.38 -9.79 3.76
N GLY A 30 4.83 -11.01 3.96
CA GLY A 30 3.50 -11.36 3.50
C GLY A 30 3.35 -11.34 1.97
N LYS A 31 2.11 -11.14 1.52
CA LYS A 31 1.75 -11.03 0.10
C LYS A 31 1.81 -9.57 -0.34
N SER A 32 2.10 -9.33 -1.62
CA SER A 32 1.86 -8.01 -2.22
C SER A 32 0.40 -7.60 -2.01
N LYS A 33 0.16 -6.33 -1.71
CA LYS A 33 -1.18 -5.75 -1.76
C LYS A 33 -1.42 -5.23 -3.17
N GLU A 34 -2.57 -5.56 -3.75
CA GLU A 34 -2.97 -5.03 -5.04
C GLU A 34 -3.76 -3.74 -4.88
N MET A 35 -3.95 -3.03 -5.98
CA MET A 35 -4.90 -1.92 -6.03
C MET A 35 -6.31 -2.39 -5.58
N PRO A 36 -7.04 -1.60 -4.76
CA PRO A 36 -8.41 -1.92 -4.37
C PRO A 36 -9.33 -2.17 -5.58
N SER A 37 -10.25 -3.13 -5.45
CA SER A 37 -11.20 -3.44 -6.51
C SER A 37 -12.07 -2.23 -6.85
N GLY A 38 -12.14 -1.89 -8.14
CA GLY A 38 -12.95 -0.76 -8.62
C GLY A 38 -12.19 0.57 -8.70
N ALA A 39 -11.00 0.67 -8.11
CA ALA A 39 -10.14 1.82 -8.35
C ALA A 39 -9.71 1.90 -9.83
N LYS A 40 -9.72 3.11 -10.38
CA LYS A 40 -9.34 3.44 -11.75
C LYS A 40 -8.00 4.16 -11.81
N VAL A 41 -7.74 5.00 -10.81
CA VAL A 41 -6.49 5.76 -10.68
C VAL A 41 -5.95 5.55 -9.27
N VAL A 42 -4.64 5.30 -9.19
CA VAL A 42 -3.90 5.21 -7.94
C VAL A 42 -3.13 6.51 -7.76
N GLY A 43 -3.34 7.17 -6.62
CA GLY A 43 -2.59 8.34 -6.22
C GLY A 43 -1.24 7.98 -5.58
N GLN A 44 -0.55 8.99 -5.05
CA GLN A 44 0.71 8.78 -4.36
C GLN A 44 0.50 7.98 -3.07
N SER A 45 1.20 6.86 -2.94
CA SER A 45 1.23 6.05 -1.71
C SER A 45 2.06 6.74 -0.63
N VAL A 46 1.61 6.57 0.62
CA VAL A 46 2.33 7.05 1.81
C VAL A 46 2.46 5.90 2.81
N PHE A 47 3.67 5.73 3.33
CA PHE A 47 3.96 4.77 4.39
C PHE A 47 4.46 5.52 5.61
N ALA A 48 3.70 5.49 6.69
CA ALA A 48 4.04 6.14 7.95
C ALA A 48 3.28 5.48 9.10
N ASP A 49 3.79 5.65 10.32
CA ASP A 49 3.11 5.27 11.55
C ASP A 49 2.13 6.40 11.92
N PHE A 50 0.85 6.22 11.60
CA PHE A 50 -0.20 7.22 11.81
C PHE A 50 -0.88 7.08 13.17
N ASP A 51 -0.90 5.88 13.74
CA ASP A 51 -1.53 5.60 15.04
C ASP A 51 -0.54 5.60 16.23
N GLY A 52 0.76 5.65 15.95
CA GLY A 52 1.84 5.80 16.92
C GLY A 52 2.25 4.50 17.61
N ASP A 53 1.91 3.33 17.05
CA ASP A 53 2.24 2.03 17.65
C ASP A 53 3.63 1.49 17.25
N GLY A 54 4.37 2.23 16.42
CA GLY A 54 5.69 1.88 15.92
C GLY A 54 5.69 1.02 14.66
N GLN A 55 4.52 0.68 14.11
CA GLN A 55 4.38 0.03 12.80
C GLN A 55 3.94 1.06 11.77
N SER A 56 4.48 0.96 10.55
CA SER A 56 4.00 1.83 9.47
C SER A 56 2.75 1.25 8.81
N GLU A 57 1.74 2.08 8.64
CA GLU A 57 0.60 1.82 7.79
C GLU A 57 0.82 2.35 6.38
N HIS A 58 0.03 1.83 5.45
CA HIS A 58 -0.05 2.30 4.07
C HIS A 58 -1.35 3.09 3.88
N LEU A 59 -1.23 4.38 3.56
CA LEU A 59 -2.33 5.18 3.04
C LEU A 59 -2.25 5.23 1.51
N LEU A 60 -3.36 4.88 0.87
CA LEU A 60 -3.49 4.84 -0.57
C LEU A 60 -4.70 5.66 -1.04
N PRO A 61 -4.47 6.89 -1.52
CA PRO A 61 -5.49 7.65 -2.24
C PRO A 61 -5.79 6.96 -3.58
N VAL A 62 -7.07 6.81 -3.89
CA VAL A 62 -7.53 6.27 -5.17
C VAL A 62 -8.72 7.05 -5.72
N CYS A 63 -8.94 6.94 -7.02
CA CYS A 63 -10.16 7.38 -7.68
C CYS A 63 -10.97 6.17 -8.15
N GLU A 64 -12.27 6.17 -7.90
CA GLU A 64 -13.23 5.15 -8.37
C GLU A 64 -13.68 5.41 -9.82
N ASP A 65 -13.38 6.60 -10.35
CA ASP A 65 -13.59 6.99 -11.75
C ASP A 65 -12.34 7.67 -12.34
N GLU A 66 -12.27 7.75 -13.66
CA GLU A 66 -11.10 8.31 -14.39
C GLU A 66 -10.93 9.82 -14.19
N THR A 67 -11.99 10.52 -13.78
CA THR A 67 -12.00 11.96 -13.54
C THR A 67 -11.79 12.34 -12.08
N CYS A 68 -11.62 11.35 -11.20
CA CYS A 68 -11.49 11.51 -9.75
C CYS A 68 -12.63 12.29 -9.08
N GLN A 69 -13.85 12.24 -9.63
CA GLN A 69 -15.03 12.83 -8.97
C GLN A 69 -15.47 12.03 -7.74
N ARG A 70 -15.23 10.71 -7.78
CA ARG A 70 -15.35 9.79 -6.67
C ARG A 70 -13.96 9.33 -6.27
N SER A 71 -13.57 9.67 -5.06
CA SER A 71 -12.27 9.31 -4.49
C SER A 71 -12.43 8.73 -3.09
N ALA A 72 -11.45 7.92 -2.70
CA ALA A 72 -11.36 7.30 -1.39
C ALA A 72 -9.89 7.22 -0.98
N ILE A 73 -9.66 7.12 0.33
CA ILE A 73 -8.34 6.86 0.90
C ILE A 73 -8.43 5.53 1.64
N TYR A 74 -7.62 4.56 1.22
CA TYR A 74 -7.53 3.26 1.86
C TYR A 74 -6.40 3.24 2.86
N LEU A 75 -6.66 2.74 4.06
CA LEU A 75 -5.66 2.46 5.07
C LEU A 75 -5.40 0.95 5.11
N THR A 76 -4.15 0.54 5.15
CA THR A 76 -3.77 -0.87 5.35
C THR A 76 -2.65 -0.97 6.36
N LYS A 77 -2.80 -1.86 7.34
CA LYS A 77 -1.79 -2.16 8.35
C LYS A 77 -1.37 -3.61 8.24
N LEU A 78 -0.07 -3.88 8.35
CA LEU A 78 0.44 -5.26 8.33
C LEU A 78 -0.15 -6.05 9.51
N GLY A 79 -0.78 -7.19 9.22
CA GLY A 79 -1.43 -8.03 10.24
C GLY A 79 -2.88 -7.64 10.57
N LEU A 80 -3.38 -6.53 10.03
CA LEU A 80 -4.77 -6.08 10.13
C LEU A 80 -5.34 -5.96 8.71
N ASP A 81 -5.72 -7.10 8.13
CA ASP A 81 -6.58 -7.13 6.95
C ASP A 81 -8.02 -6.81 7.39
N GLN A 82 -8.28 -5.55 7.75
CA GLN A 82 -9.64 -5.07 8.02
C GLN A 82 -10.07 -4.07 6.96
N VAL A 83 -11.11 -4.46 6.22
CA VAL A 83 -11.98 -3.57 5.46
C VAL A 83 -12.67 -2.67 6.49
N MET A 84 -12.42 -1.37 6.41
CA MET A 84 -13.26 -0.35 7.04
C MET A 84 -14.33 0.09 6.03
#